data_AF-A0A2E1P2L1-F1
#
_entry.id   AF-A0A2E1P2L1-F1
#
_cell.length_a   1.000
_cell.length_b   1.000
_cell.length_c   1.000
_cell.angle_alpha   90.00
_cell.angle_beta   90.00
_cell.angle_gamma   90.00
#
_symmetry.space_group_name_H-M   'P 1'
#
loop_
_entity.id
_entity.type
_entity.pdbx_description
1 polymer ?
#
loop_
_entity_poly.entity_id
_entity_poly.type
_entity_poly.pdbx_seq_one_letter_code
_entity_poly.pdbx_strand_id
1 'polypeptide(L)' 'MTTAEALATVLYLVGRHEQAREVLGAFRWGERFFELNQEPLDAYAGATSSAELVELQFEFFDIDREGIP' A
#
# COMPACT_ATOMS: atom_id res chain seq x y z
N MET A 1 5.34 7.47 -5.68
CA MET A 1 4.89 6.19 -6.24
C MET A 1 5.16 6.14 -7.74
N THR A 2 5.80 5.08 -8.21
CA THR A 2 5.93 4.69 -9.61
C THR A 2 4.77 3.78 -10.03
N THR A 3 4.63 3.49 -11.33
CA THR A 3 3.63 2.53 -11.84
C THR A 3 3.86 1.11 -11.31
N ALA A 4 5.12 0.69 -11.16
CA ALA A 4 5.45 -0.63 -10.63
C ALA A 4 5.07 -0.76 -9.15
N GLU A 5 5.35 0.27 -8.34
CA GLU A 5 4.92 0.33 -6.94
C GLU A 5 3.39 0.34 -6.84
N ALA A 6 2.69 1.10 -7.69
CA ALA A 6 1.23 1.13 -7.69
C ALA A 6 0.62 -0.24 -8.00
N LEU A 7 1.15 -0.94 -9.00
CA LEU A 7 0.68 -2.28 -9.34
C LEU A 7 0.97 -3.28 -8.21
N ALA A 8 2.17 -3.23 -7.63
CA ALA A 8 2.55 -4.11 -6.54
C ALA A 8 1.69 -3.87 -5.29
N THR A 9 1.39 -2.62 -4.94
CA THR A 9 0.46 -2.26 -3.86
C THR A 9 -0.93 -2.86 -4.13
N VAL A 10 -1.49 -2.67 -5.33
CA VAL A 10 -2.82 -3.23 -5.65
C VAL A 10 -2.84 -4.75 -5.50
N LEU A 11 -1.81 -5.43 -6.01
CA LEU A 11 -1.67 -6.89 -5.85
C LEU A 11 -1.59 -7.30 -4.37
N TYR A 12 -0.86 -6.54 -3.56
CA TYR A 12 -0.78 -6.76 -2.12
C TYR A 12 -2.17 -6.65 -1.46
N LEU A 13 -2.90 -5.56 -1.71
CA LEU A 13 -4.20 -5.29 -1.11
C LEU A 13 -5.26 -6.34 -1.47
N VAL A 14 -5.17 -6.97 -2.64
CA VAL A 14 -6.09 -8.06 -3.05
C VAL A 14 -5.57 -9.46 -2.69
N GLY A 15 -4.58 -9.55 -1.79
CA GLY A 15 -4.05 -10.80 -1.26
C GLY A 15 -3.13 -11.57 -2.20
N ARG A 16 -2.59 -10.94 -3.25
CA ARG A 16 -1.66 -11.53 -4.23
C ARG A 16 -0.21 -11.19 -3.90
N HIS A 17 0.24 -11.56 -2.71
CA HIS A 17 1.53 -11.12 -2.16
C HIS A 17 2.74 -11.63 -2.96
N GLU A 18 2.67 -12.85 -3.50
CA GLU A 18 3.73 -13.40 -4.36
C GLU A 18 3.88 -12.58 -5.65
N GLN A 19 2.77 -12.31 -6.34
CA GLN A 19 2.76 -11.52 -7.56
C GLN A 19 3.22 -10.07 -7.30
N ALA A 20 2.85 -9.49 -6.15
CA ALA A 20 3.35 -8.19 -5.74
C ALA A 20 4.89 -8.17 -5.63
N ARG A 21 5.48 -9.20 -5.01
CA ARG A 21 6.93 -9.35 -4.91
C ARG A 21 7.59 -9.61 -6.27
N GLU A 22 6.98 -10.40 -7.14
CA GLU A 22 7.48 -10.62 -8.51
C GLU A 22 7.56 -9.31 -9.31
N VAL A 23 6.53 -8.45 -9.22
CA VAL A 23 6.49 -7.15 -9.91
C VAL A 23 7.66 -6.26 -9.50
N LEU A 24 7.98 -6.20 -8.20
CA LEU A 24 9.10 -5.39 -7.71
C LEU A 24 10.44 -6.13 -7.72
N GLY A 25 10.45 -7.45 -7.87
CA GLY A 25 11.66 -8.28 -7.91
C GLY A 25 12.58 -7.99 -9.10
N ALA A 26 12.07 -7.34 -10.15
CA ALA A 26 12.87 -6.81 -11.25
C ALA A 26 13.77 -5.62 -10.83
N PHE A 27 13.53 -5.02 -9.67
CA PHE A 27 14.23 -3.85 -9.17
C PHE A 27 15.04 -4.19 -7.93
N ARG A 28 16.32 -3.75 -7.88
CA ARG A 28 17.21 -3.98 -6.71
C ARG A 28 16.67 -3.42 -5.39
N TRP A 29 15.78 -2.44 -5.46
CA TRP A 29 15.16 -1.79 -4.31
C TRP A 29 13.77 -2.37 -3.96
N GLY A 30 13.27 -3.33 -4.73
CA GLY A 30 11.89 -3.81 -4.62
C GLY A 30 11.51 -4.32 -3.24
N GLU A 31 12.37 -5.09 -2.59
CA GLU A 31 12.11 -5.56 -1.21
C GLU A 31 12.05 -4.41 -0.19
N ARG A 32 12.87 -3.36 -0.37
CA ARG A 32 12.85 -2.19 0.52
C ARG A 32 11.51 -1.47 0.49
N PHE A 33 10.79 -1.51 -0.64
CA PHE A 33 9.44 -0.95 -0.73
C PHE A 33 8.49 -1.64 0.27
N PHE A 34 8.49 -2.97 0.31
CA PHE A 34 7.65 -3.72 1.24
C PHE A 34 8.07 -3.52 2.68
N GLU A 35 9.38 -3.51 2.97
CA GLU A 35 9.88 -3.27 4.32
C GLU A 35 9.46 -1.90 4.87
N LEU A 36 9.58 -0.84 4.06
CA LEU A 36 9.25 0.53 4.47
C LEU A 36 7.73 0.77 4.60
N ASN A 37 6.92 0.00 3.88
CA ASN A 37 5.46 0.18 3.84
C ASN A 37 4.70 -0.99 4.47
N GLN A 38 5.36 -1.87 5.23
CA GLN A 38 4.76 -3.10 5.71
C GLN A 38 3.49 -2.84 6.55
N GLU A 39 3.61 -1.97 7.55
CA GLU A 39 2.52 -1.62 8.46
C GLU A 39 1.31 -1.01 7.73
N PRO A 40 1.45 0.04 6.89
CA PRO A 40 0.32 0.58 6.15
C PRO A 40 -0.25 -0.41 5.10
N LEU A 41 0.59 -1.22 4.45
CA LEU A 41 0.13 -2.23 3.49
C LEU A 41 -0.71 -3.32 4.17
N ASP A 42 -0.28 -3.79 5.34
CA ASP A 42 -1.01 -4.79 6.13
C ASP A 42 -2.33 -4.22 6.66
N ALA A 43 -2.31 -2.99 7.16
CA ALA A 43 -3.53 -2.31 7.61
C ALA A 43 -4.54 -2.12 6.47
N TYR A 44 -4.09 -1.63 5.31
CA TYR A 44 -4.95 -1.45 4.14
C TYR A 44 -5.48 -2.78 3.59
N ALA A 45 -4.67 -3.84 3.59
CA ALA A 45 -5.12 -5.17 3.16
C ALA A 45 -6.18 -5.77 4.10
N GLY A 46 -6.16 -5.38 5.37
CA GLY A 46 -7.17 -5.77 6.36
C GLY A 46 -8.47 -4.97 6.32
N ALA A 47 -8.49 -3.81 5.67
CA ALA A 47 -9.65 -2.95 5.65
C ALA A 47 -10.82 -3.56 4.85
N THR A 48 -12.01 -3.50 5.44
CA THR A 48 -13.24 -4.13 4.90
C THR A 48 -14.17 -3.15 4.22
N SER A 49 -13.87 -1.85 4.31
CA SER A 49 -14.66 -0.79 3.70
C SER A 49 -13.78 0.36 3.22
N SER A 50 -14.30 1.15 2.28
CA SER A 50 -13.64 2.37 1.82
C SER A 50 -13.52 3.43 2.92
N ALA A 51 -14.46 3.47 3.86
CA ALA A 51 -14.41 4.40 4.99
C ALA A 51 -13.26 4.05 5.95
N GLU A 52 -13.07 2.77 6.24
CA GLU A 52 -11.95 2.28 7.06
C GLU A 52 -10.60 2.54 6.38
N LEU A 53 -10.50 2.34 5.06
CA LEU A 53 -9.31 2.70 4.28
C LEU A 53 -8.95 4.19 4.40
N VAL A 54 -9.95 5.09 4.36
CA VAL A 54 -9.73 6.54 4.50
C VAL A 54 -9.27 6.89 5.91
N GLU A 55 -9.82 6.28 6.95
CA GLU A 55 -9.37 6.52 8.33
C GLU A 55 -7.91 6.07 8.53
N LEU A 56 -7.55 4.88 8.05
CA LEU A 56 -6.17 4.39 8.10
C LEU A 56 -5.18 5.32 7.38
N GLN A 57 -5.62 5.98 6.29
CA GLN A 57 -4.78 6.94 5.59
C GLN A 57 -4.33 8.10 6.50
N PHE A 58 -5.19 8.56 7.41
CA PHE A 58 -4.86 9.62 8.37
C PHE A 58 -4.03 9.13 9.55
N GLU A 59 -3.99 7.82 9.81
CA GLU A 59 -3.17 7.24 10.87
C GLU A 59 -1.69 7.14 10.47
N PHE A 60 -1.43 6.81 9.20
CA PHE A 60 -0.07 6.62 8.69
C PHE A 60 0.54 7.86 8.03
N PHE A 61 -0.29 8.81 7.59
CA PHE A 61 0.16 9.99 6.88
C PHE A 61 -0.40 11.26 7.53
N ASP A 62 0.46 12.25 7.74
CA ASP A 62 0.09 13.57 8.25
C ASP A 62 -0.59 14.37 7.12
N ILE A 63 -1.84 14.03 6.84
CA ILE A 63 -2.67 14.63 5.79
C ILE A 63 -3.76 15.46 6.46
N ASP A 64 -3.79 16.75 6.15
CA ASP A 64 -4.88 17.62 6.59
C ASP A 64 -6.22 17.12 6.04
N ARG A 65 -7.21 16.93 6.94
CA ARG A 65 -8.56 16.44 6.60
C ARG A 65 -9.36 17.40 5.71
N GLU A 66 -8.84 18.60 5.44
CA GLU A 66 -9.51 19.67 4.72
C GLU A 66 -9.60 19.47 3.19
N GLY A 67 -9.01 18.39 2.65
CA GLY A 67 -8.93 18.13 1.21
C GLY A 67 -9.77 16.97 0.65
N ILE A 68 -10.56 16.27 1.48
CA ILE A 68 -11.41 15.16 1.00
C ILE A 68 -12.84 15.68 0.78
N PRO A 69 -13.36 15.71 -0.46
CA PRO A 69 -14.75 16.10 -0.75
C PRO A 69 -15.79 15.11 -0.19
#